data_AF-A0A800G194-F1
#
_entry.id   AF-A0A800G194-F1
#
_cell.length_a   1.000
_cell.length_b   1.000
_cell.length_c   1.000
_cell.angle_alpha   90.00
_cell.angle_beta   90.00
_cell.angle_gamma   90.00
#
_symmetry.space_group_name_H-M   'P 1'
#
loop_
_entity.id
_entity.type
_entity.pdbx_description
1 polymer ?
#
loop_
_entity_poly.entity_id
_entity_poly.type
_entity_poly.pdbx_seq_one_letter_code
_entity_poly.pdbx_strand_id
1 'polypeptide(L)'
;MKLNRRQFTKAAGTGSIALAVAWQQACSEVAESGQVSTETVEVLLDSQGPRGVYQEAEEFERLRRAVGSMIRTQTNLRNFSVDEDEQPSTVFWRR
;
A
#
# COMPACT_ATOMS: atom_id res chain seq x y z
N MET A 1 -11.05 -9.42 0.34
CA MET A 1 -10.68 -10.79 0.77
C MET A 1 -9.91 -10.65 2.08
N LYS A 2 -10.32 -11.29 3.18
CA LYS A 2 -9.57 -11.23 4.45
C LYS A 2 -8.60 -12.40 4.50
N LEU A 3 -7.29 -12.12 4.47
CA LEU A 3 -6.24 -13.13 4.59
C LEU A 3 -5.93 -13.31 6.07
N ASN A 4 -5.97 -14.55 6.56
CA ASN A 4 -5.53 -14.82 7.94
C ASN A 4 -3.99 -14.76 8.04
N ARG A 5 -3.47 -14.55 9.27
CA ARG A 5 -2.03 -14.42 9.54
C ARG A 5 -1.19 -15.51 8.88
N ARG A 6 -1.65 -16.76 8.89
CA ARG A 6 -0.94 -17.91 8.29
C ARG A 6 -0.91 -17.86 6.76
N GLN A 7 -1.98 -17.39 6.12
CA GLN A 7 -2.06 -17.19 4.67
C GLN A 7 -1.18 -16.02 4.23
N PHE A 8 -1.11 -14.96 5.04
CA PHE A 8 -0.24 -13.82 4.80
C PHE A 8 1.24 -14.21 4.79
N THR A 9 1.71 -14.90 5.84
CA THR A 9 3.10 -15.37 5.93
C THR A 9 3.46 -16.33 4.79
N LYS A 10 2.50 -17.13 4.31
CA LYS A 10 2.70 -18.06 3.19
C LYS A 10 2.81 -17.35 1.84
N ALA A 11 2.10 -16.24 1.65
CA ALA A 11 2.18 -15.41 0.44
C ALA A 11 3.42 -14.52 0.41
N ALA A 12 3.93 -14.12 1.59
CA ALA A 12 5.14 -13.28 1.73
C ALA A 12 6.42 -13.92 1.14
N GLY A 13 6.46 -15.25 0.97
CA GLY A 13 7.61 -15.96 0.39
C GLY A 13 7.73 -15.92 -1.14
N THR A 14 6.72 -15.42 -1.87
CA THR A 14 6.67 -15.38 -3.33
C THR A 14 6.62 -13.93 -3.84
N GLY A 15 7.80 -13.29 -3.87
CA GLY A 15 8.16 -11.96 -4.42
C GLY A 15 7.03 -10.99 -4.82
N SER A 16 6.38 -11.21 -5.97
CA SER A 16 5.37 -10.29 -6.51
C SER A 16 3.95 -10.47 -5.95
N ILE A 17 3.59 -11.69 -5.52
CA ILE A 17 2.30 -11.98 -4.90
C ILE A 17 2.29 -11.45 -3.46
N ALA A 18 3.43 -11.54 -2.78
CA ALA A 18 3.67 -10.99 -1.44
C ALA A 18 3.29 -9.51 -1.35
N LEU A 19 3.78 -8.69 -2.29
CA LEU A 19 3.55 -7.25 -2.31
C LEU A 19 2.06 -6.91 -2.47
N ALA A 20 1.38 -7.53 -3.44
CA ALA A 20 -0.04 -7.25 -3.68
C ALA A 20 -0.93 -7.65 -2.49
N VAL A 21 -0.60 -8.77 -1.83
CA VAL A 21 -1.26 -9.25 -0.62
C VAL A 21 -1.00 -8.31 0.56
N ALA A 22 0.26 -7.92 0.79
CA ALA A 22 0.66 -6.96 1.81
C ALA A 22 -0.03 -5.60 1.62
N TRP A 23 -0.16 -5.15 0.37
CA TRP A 23 -0.88 -3.93 0.04
C TRP A 23 -2.37 -4.04 0.37
N GLN A 24 -3.03 -5.14 0.00
CA GLN A 24 -4.44 -5.35 0.36
C GLN A 24 -4.67 -5.41 1.88
N GLN A 25 -3.74 -6.02 2.61
CA GLN A 25 -3.80 -6.06 4.06
C GLN A 25 -3.67 -4.65 4.64
N ALA A 26 -2.71 -3.86 4.18
CA ALA A 26 -2.54 -2.47 4.61
C ALA A 26 -3.79 -1.62 4.35
N CYS A 27 -4.42 -1.78 3.17
CA CYS A 27 -5.69 -1.12 2.87
C CYS A 27 -6.81 -1.50 3.85
N SER A 28 -6.88 -2.78 4.24
CA SER A 28 -7.87 -3.27 5.20
C SER A 28 -7.62 -2.69 6.59
N GLU A 29 -6.37 -2.65 7.04
CA GLU A 29 -5.98 -2.08 8.34
C GLU A 29 -6.26 -0.58 8.44
N VAL A 30 -5.99 0.19 7.37
CA VAL A 30 -6.33 1.62 7.31
C VAL A 30 -7.85 1.82 7.36
N ALA A 31 -8.63 0.97 6.70
CA ALA A 31 -10.09 1.04 6.74
C ALA A 31 -10.66 0.71 8.12
N GLU A 32 -10.07 -0.24 8.84
CA GLU A 32 -10.57 -0.71 10.15
C GLU A 32 -10.07 0.15 11.33
N SER A 33 -8.80 0.56 11.30
CA SER A 33 -8.12 1.20 12.44
C SER A 33 -7.54 2.58 12.14
N GLY A 34 -7.54 2.99 10.87
CA GLY A 34 -6.87 4.21 10.42
C GLY A 34 -5.35 4.11 10.37
N GLN A 35 -4.75 2.98 10.75
CA GLN A 35 -3.30 2.79 10.79
C GLN A 35 -2.88 1.52 10.08
N VAL A 36 -1.62 1.47 9.63
CA VAL A 36 -0.99 0.24 9.12
C VAL A 36 -0.17 -0.36 10.25
N SER A 37 -0.20 -1.68 10.39
CA SER A 37 0.60 -2.42 11.35
C SER A 37 2.08 -2.44 10.97
N THR A 38 2.95 -2.59 11.95
CA THR A 38 4.40 -2.71 11.73
C THR A 38 4.72 -3.92 10.87
N GLU A 39 4.11 -5.06 11.19
CA GLU A 39 4.27 -6.34 10.50
C GLU A 39 3.92 -6.24 9.00
N THR A 40 2.83 -5.53 8.67
CA THR A 40 2.44 -5.32 7.27
C THR A 40 3.45 -4.43 6.52
N VAL A 41 3.99 -3.39 7.17
CA VAL A 41 5.03 -2.54 6.56
C VAL A 41 6.34 -3.29 6.37
N GLU A 42 6.73 -4.16 7.29
CA GLU A 42 7.93 -4.99 7.13
C GLU A 42 7.83 -5.91 5.92
N VAL A 43 6.68 -6.54 5.70
CA VAL A 43 6.46 -7.40 4.52
C VAL A 43 6.44 -6.58 3.23
N LEU A 44 5.89 -5.36 3.24
CA LEU A 44 5.98 -4.44 2.11
C LEU A 44 7.45 -4.11 1.79
N LEU A 45 8.26 -3.82 2.80
CA LEU A 45 9.68 -3.53 2.62
C LEU A 45 10.49 -4.73 2.11
N ASP A 46 10.25 -5.91 2.66
CA ASP A 46 10.93 -7.15 2.23
C ASP A 46 10.76 -7.42 0.75
N SER A 47 9.60 -7.06 0.20
CA SER A 47 9.31 -7.25 -1.23
C SER A 47 10.06 -6.26 -2.14
N GLN A 48 10.58 -5.15 -1.60
CA GLN A 48 11.28 -4.11 -2.37
C GLN A 48 12.81 -4.19 -2.27
N GLY A 49 13.35 -5.04 -1.37
CA GLY A 49 14.78 -5.25 -1.22
C GLY A 49 15.26 -5.08 0.22
N PRO A 50 16.57 -4.88 0.44
CA PRO A 50 17.15 -4.83 1.78
C PRO A 50 16.55 -3.70 2.63
N ARG A 51 16.12 -4.00 3.86
CA ARG A 51 15.48 -3.06 4.81
C ARG A 51 16.38 -1.89 5.29
N GLY A 52 17.60 -1.77 4.78
CA GLY A 52 18.71 -1.00 5.37
C GLY A 52 18.39 0.45 5.77
N VAL A 53 17.53 1.14 5.00
CA VAL A 53 17.20 2.57 5.22
C VAL A 53 16.16 2.76 6.34
N TYR A 54 15.42 1.72 6.72
CA TYR A 54 14.34 1.80 7.71
C TYR A 54 14.61 0.97 8.96
N GLN A 55 15.89 0.71 9.28
CA GLN A 55 16.27 0.02 10.51
C GLN A 55 16.15 0.92 11.75
N GLU A 56 16.22 2.23 11.56
CA GLU A 56 15.98 3.20 12.63
C GLU A 56 14.48 3.32 12.93
N ALA A 57 14.13 3.24 14.22
CA ALA A 57 12.73 3.22 14.66
C ALA A 57 11.94 4.46 14.21
N GLU A 58 12.58 5.63 14.18
CA GLU A 58 11.94 6.87 13.74
C GLU A 58 11.63 6.84 12.24
N GLU A 59 12.57 6.41 11.40
CA GLU A 59 12.39 6.28 9.95
C GLU A 59 11.35 5.22 9.61
N PHE A 60 11.31 4.11 10.37
CA PHE A 60 10.27 3.10 10.22
C PHE A 60 8.87 3.65 10.52
N GLU A 61 8.71 4.43 11.59
CA GLU A 61 7.42 5.07 11.91
C GLU A 61 7.03 6.13 10.89
N ARG A 62 7.99 6.89 10.34
CA ARG A 62 7.74 7.82 9.23
C ARG A 62 7.22 7.08 8.01
N LEU A 63 7.84 5.96 7.65
CA LEU A 63 7.39 5.11 6.56
C LEU A 63 5.97 4.57 6.81
N ARG A 64 5.69 4.03 7.99
CA ARG A 64 4.37 3.49 8.34
C ARG A 64 3.27 4.54 8.18
N ARG A 65 3.53 5.79 8.61
CA ARG A 65 2.62 6.92 8.41
C ARG A 65 2.47 7.28 6.93
N ALA A 66 3.56 7.28 6.17
CA ALA A 66 3.55 7.55 4.73
C ALA A 66 2.72 6.52 3.95
N VAL A 67 2.85 5.22 4.27
CA VAL A 67 2.03 4.15 3.67
C VAL A 67 0.55 4.39 3.95
N GLY A 68 0.18 4.71 5.19
CA GLY A 68 -1.20 5.03 5.55
C GLY A 68 -1.73 6.27 4.80
N SER A 69 -0.91 7.31 4.66
CA SER A 69 -1.26 8.51 3.89
C SER A 69 -1.46 8.21 2.39
N MET A 70 -0.59 7.38 1.81
CA MET A 70 -0.69 6.95 0.42
C MET A 70 -1.98 6.16 0.16
N ILE A 71 -2.34 5.24 1.04
CA ILE A 71 -3.60 4.47 0.94
C ILE A 71 -4.80 5.41 0.95
N ARG A 72 -4.85 6.36 1.90
CA ARG A 72 -5.96 7.34 1.97
C ARG A 72 -6.03 8.20 0.71
N THR A 73 -4.88 8.64 0.20
CA THR A 73 -4.81 9.42 -1.03
C THR A 73 -5.35 8.63 -2.21
N GLN A 74 -4.93 7.37 -2.37
CA GLN A 74 -5.45 6.49 -3.42
C GLN A 74 -6.96 6.23 -3.30
N THR A 75 -7.46 6.02 -2.08
CA THR A 75 -8.90 5.86 -1.84
C THR A 75 -9.67 7.13 -2.22
N ASN A 76 -9.17 8.31 -1.82
CA ASN A 76 -9.79 9.58 -2.18
C ASN A 76 -9.80 9.80 -3.69
N LEU A 77 -8.69 9.51 -4.38
CA LEU A 77 -8.61 9.61 -5.84
C LEU A 77 -9.57 8.66 -6.55
N ARG A 78 -9.74 7.43 -6.05
CA ARG A 78 -10.69 6.45 -6.62
C ARG A 78 -12.14 6.85 -6.43
N ASN A 79 -12.44 7.53 -5.32
CA ASN A 79 -13.79 8.00 -5.00
C ASN A 79 -14.06 9.41 -5.54
N PHE A 80 -13.05 10.06 -6.12
CA PHE A 80 -13.21 11.38 -6.71
C PHE A 80 -14.04 11.25 -7.98
N SER A 81 -15.23 11.85 -7.96
CA SER A 81 -16.07 11.94 -9.16
C SER A 81 -15.51 13.03 -10.06
N VAL A 82 -15.25 12.68 -11.31
CA VAL A 82 -14.94 13.62 -12.38
C VAL A 82 -16.24 13.85 -13.15
N ASP A 83 -16.49 15.08 -13.58
CA ASP A 83 -17.63 15.37 -14.45
C ASP A 83 -17.44 14.65 -15.80
N GLU A 84 -18.52 14.13 -16.38
CA GLU A 84 -18.44 13.41 -17.67
C GLU A 84 -17.91 14.31 -18.79
N ASP A 85 -18.15 15.62 -18.69
CA ASP A 85 -17.71 16.62 -19.64
C ASP A 85 -16.30 17.20 -19.34
N GLU A 86 -15.69 16.84 -18.21
CA GLU A 86 -14.38 17.36 -17.81
C GLU A 86 -13.26 16.68 -18.62
N GLN A 87 -12.64 17.43 -19.53
CA GLN A 87 -11.56 16.90 -20.35
C GLN A 87 -10.24 16.79 -19.58
N PRO A 88 -9.47 15.72 -19.80
CA PRO A 88 -8.15 15.57 -19.20
C PRO A 88 -7.21 16.68 -19.69
N SER A 89 -6.34 17.16 -18.80
CA SER A 89 -5.35 18.21 -19.10
C SER A 89 -4.33 17.81 -20.18
N THR A 90 -4.16 16.52 -20.43
CA THR A 90 -3.25 16.00 -21.47
C THR A 90 -3.81 14.71 -22.04
N VAL A 91 -3.90 14.63 -23.37
CA VAL A 91 -4.33 13.44 -24.11
C VAL A 91 -3.15 12.89 -24.91
N PHE A 92 -2.82 11.62 -24.67
CA PHE A 92 -1.81 10.91 -25.46
C PHE A 92 -2.49 10.18 -26.63
N TRP A 93 -2.07 10.50 -27.85
CA TRP A 93 -2.55 9.81 -29.05
C TRP A 93 -1.51 8.78 -29.50
N ARG A 94 -1.96 7.55 -29.78
CA ARG A 94 -1.17 6.55 -30.50
C ARG A 94 -1.43 6.75 -32.00
N ARG A 95 -0.37 7.00 -32.77
CA ARG A 95 -0.42 6.90 -34.24
C ARG A 95 -0.37 5.45 -34.68
#